data_AF-A0A521BDS0-F1
#
_entry.id   AF-A0A521BDS0-F1
#
_cell.length_a   1.000
_cell.length_b   1.000
_cell.length_c   1.000
_cell.angle_alpha   90.00
_cell.angle_beta   90.00
_cell.angle_gamma   90.00
#
_symmetry.space_group_name_H-M   'P 1'
#
loop_
_entity.id
_entity.type
_entity.pdbx_description
1 polymer ?
#
loop_
_entity_poly.entity_id
_entity_poly.type
_entity_poly.pdbx_seq_one_letter_code
_entity_poly.pdbx_strand_id
1 'polypeptide(L)'
;MKLRTTLATVLLAAVVPVAAACGTTAEAASTTTSSTSGSAASDSSTTDTGFPGGGGQGGPGGVDVSSVTTEEQLVELVQEAYGDAGLDLHRGHQPVQDVLDEVLAISHDELHVRMDAGQNLATVAEDVGVDPQTLVDALVESWSPAIDDLLAAGTITEDEAEQYRAALEEAFTFRVDWDGEEATPTFTGLAA
;
A
#
# COMPACT_ATOMS: atom_id res chain seq x y z
N MET A 1 41.19 -11.60 -1.55
CA MET A 1 41.34 -12.27 -2.87
C MET A 1 40.28 -11.70 -3.80
N LYS A 2 40.68 -11.25 -4.98
CA LYS A 2 39.80 -10.69 -6.03
C LYS A 2 39.07 -11.83 -6.74
N LEU A 3 37.75 -11.73 -6.90
CA LEU A 3 37.03 -12.39 -7.99
C LEU A 3 35.97 -11.40 -8.54
N ARG A 4 36.38 -10.72 -9.62
CA ARG A 4 35.51 -10.12 -10.64
C ARG A 4 35.01 -11.26 -11.55
N THR A 5 33.90 -11.07 -12.29
CA THR A 5 33.44 -11.76 -13.56
C THR A 5 31.90 -11.91 -13.50
N THR A 6 31.03 -11.57 -14.45
CA THR A 6 31.05 -10.98 -15.81
C THR A 6 29.61 -10.65 -16.23
N LEU A 7 29.41 -9.57 -16.99
CA LEU A 7 28.23 -9.32 -17.82
C LEU A 7 28.01 -10.43 -18.86
N ALA A 8 26.74 -10.77 -19.14
CA ALA A 8 26.34 -11.38 -20.41
C ALA A 8 24.93 -10.91 -20.81
N THR A 9 24.91 -10.02 -21.80
CA THR A 9 23.73 -9.55 -22.53
C THR A 9 23.27 -10.64 -23.50
N VAL A 10 21.98 -10.99 -23.52
CA VAL A 10 21.36 -11.73 -24.63
C VAL A 10 20.09 -11.02 -25.07
N LEU A 11 20.15 -10.56 -26.30
CA LEU A 11 19.11 -9.87 -27.06
C LEU A 11 18.41 -10.93 -27.91
N LEU A 12 17.09 -11.06 -27.82
CA LEU A 12 16.31 -11.85 -28.77
C LEU A 12 14.98 -11.17 -29.10
N ALA A 13 14.96 -10.50 -30.25
CA ALA A 13 13.76 -10.03 -30.91
C ALA A 13 13.07 -11.20 -31.62
N ALA A 14 11.73 -11.27 -31.54
CA ALA A 14 10.91 -12.12 -32.39
C ALA A 14 9.70 -11.33 -32.91
N VAL A 15 9.69 -11.11 -34.23
CA VAL A 15 8.62 -10.55 -35.06
C VAL A 15 7.91 -11.70 -35.76
N VAL A 16 6.57 -11.76 -35.73
CA VAL A 16 5.75 -12.52 -36.70
C VAL A 16 4.32 -11.91 -36.81
N PRO A 17 3.50 -12.19 -37.85
CA PRO A 17 2.97 -11.17 -38.75
C PRO A 17 1.43 -11.07 -38.80
N VAL A 18 0.99 -10.00 -39.46
CA VAL A 18 -0.38 -9.71 -39.95
C VAL A 18 -0.90 -10.83 -40.87
N ALA A 19 -2.12 -11.30 -40.61
CA ALA A 19 -2.93 -12.04 -41.56
C ALA A 19 -4.28 -11.34 -41.76
N ALA A 20 -4.49 -10.88 -42.99
CA ALA A 20 -5.75 -10.36 -43.50
C ALA A 20 -6.67 -11.51 -43.91
N ALA A 21 -7.95 -11.46 -43.53
CA ALA A 21 -9.00 -12.26 -44.14
C ALA A 21 -10.15 -11.33 -44.56
N CYS A 22 -10.33 -11.23 -45.88
CA CYS A 22 -11.40 -10.53 -46.57
C CYS A 22 -12.58 -11.50 -46.70
N GLY A 23 -13.78 -11.08 -46.31
CA GLY A 23 -15.00 -11.87 -46.41
C GLY A 23 -16.21 -10.95 -46.29
N THR A 24 -16.59 -10.36 -47.43
CA THR A 24 -17.73 -9.47 -47.60
C THR A 24 -18.99 -10.29 -47.86
N THR A 25 -20.14 -9.91 -47.29
CA THR A 25 -21.44 -9.78 -47.98
C THR A 25 -22.54 -9.28 -47.03
N ALA A 26 -23.03 -8.07 -47.34
CA ALA A 26 -24.42 -7.60 -47.37
C ALA A 26 -25.30 -7.77 -46.12
N GLU A 27 -25.68 -6.70 -45.40
CA GLU A 27 -26.58 -5.59 -45.78
C GLU A 27 -28.01 -5.85 -45.31
N ALA A 28 -28.37 -5.17 -44.21
CA ALA A 28 -29.70 -4.61 -44.00
C ALA A 28 -29.55 -3.32 -43.19
N ALA A 29 -29.66 -2.20 -43.92
CA ALA A 29 -30.10 -0.87 -43.51
C ALA A 29 -31.10 -0.87 -42.33
N SER A 30 -31.24 0.14 -41.47
CA SER A 30 -30.66 1.47 -41.27
C SER A 30 -31.35 1.99 -40.01
N THR A 31 -30.66 2.68 -39.09
CA THR A 31 -31.18 3.89 -38.43
C THR A 31 -30.09 4.52 -37.56
N THR A 32 -29.57 5.64 -38.06
CA THR A 32 -29.44 6.91 -37.34
C THR A 32 -29.09 6.85 -35.84
N THR A 33 -27.88 7.25 -35.46
CA THR A 33 -27.59 8.52 -34.75
C THR A 33 -26.15 8.52 -34.17
N SER A 34 -25.42 9.58 -34.53
CA SER A 34 -24.52 10.40 -33.72
C SER A 34 -23.69 9.77 -32.58
N SER A 35 -22.37 9.82 -32.78
CA SER A 35 -21.30 10.29 -31.86
C SER A 35 -21.51 10.15 -30.34
N THR A 36 -20.57 9.48 -29.66
CA THR A 36 -19.57 10.13 -28.78
C THR A 36 -18.74 9.07 -28.04
N SER A 37 -17.46 9.38 -27.87
CA SER A 37 -16.45 8.61 -27.15
C SER A 37 -16.92 8.26 -25.74
N GLY A 38 -16.95 6.96 -25.42
CA GLY A 38 -17.06 6.49 -24.05
C GLY A 38 -15.67 6.49 -23.40
N SER A 39 -15.31 7.61 -22.76
CA SER A 39 -14.36 7.56 -21.66
C SER A 39 -15.04 6.83 -20.51
N ALA A 40 -14.58 5.63 -20.19
CA ALA A 40 -14.90 5.01 -18.91
C ALA A 40 -14.12 5.79 -17.84
N ALA A 41 -14.79 6.74 -17.21
CA ALA A 41 -14.38 7.24 -15.91
C ALA A 41 -14.55 6.08 -14.92
N SER A 42 -13.46 5.64 -14.31
CA SER A 42 -13.54 4.88 -13.07
C SER A 42 -14.13 5.80 -12.02
N ASP A 43 -15.39 5.56 -11.69
CA ASP A 43 -16.10 6.21 -10.61
C ASP A 43 -15.48 5.71 -9.32
N SER A 44 -14.55 6.48 -8.76
CA SER A 44 -14.10 6.33 -7.38
C SER A 44 -15.34 6.45 -6.49
N SER A 45 -15.87 5.30 -6.11
CA SER A 45 -16.93 5.20 -5.12
C SER A 45 -16.31 5.54 -3.76
N THR A 46 -16.16 6.83 -3.48
CA THR A 46 -16.14 7.31 -2.10
C THR A 46 -17.46 6.91 -1.48
N THR A 47 -17.41 6.13 -0.41
CA THR A 47 -18.57 5.72 0.37
C THR A 47 -19.31 6.97 0.85
N ASP A 48 -20.34 7.37 0.12
CA ASP A 48 -21.39 8.29 0.56
C ASP A 48 -22.26 7.54 1.58
N THR A 49 -21.95 7.74 2.86
CA THR A 49 -22.90 7.48 3.94
C THR A 49 -23.41 8.83 4.45
N GLY A 50 -24.56 9.25 3.90
CA GLY A 50 -25.28 10.40 4.41
C GLY A 50 -25.62 10.25 5.90
N PHE A 51 -25.24 11.24 6.71
CA PHE A 51 -25.77 11.45 8.06
C PHE A 51 -26.09 12.94 8.28
N PRO A 52 -27.35 13.32 8.57
CA PRO A 52 -27.69 14.71 8.88
C PRO A 52 -27.49 15.01 10.36
N GLY A 53 -26.64 16.00 10.67
CA GLY A 53 -26.72 16.85 11.87
C GLY A 53 -26.35 16.23 13.24
N GLY A 54 -25.14 16.53 13.71
CA GLY A 54 -24.76 16.38 15.12
C GLY A 54 -23.25 16.53 15.31
N GLY A 55 -22.80 17.49 16.13
CA GLY A 55 -21.38 17.75 16.36
C GLY A 55 -20.65 16.54 16.97
N GLY A 56 -19.53 16.16 16.35
CA GLY A 56 -18.65 15.07 16.77
C GLY A 56 -17.68 14.77 15.63
N GLN A 57 -16.52 15.41 15.66
CA GLN A 57 -15.42 15.18 14.72
C GLN A 57 -14.83 13.79 15.03
N GLY A 58 -14.91 12.87 14.07
CA GLY A 58 -14.46 11.49 14.24
C GLY A 58 -14.99 10.59 13.12
N GLY A 59 -14.59 10.87 11.87
CA GLY A 59 -14.47 9.76 10.92
C GLY A 59 -13.41 8.78 11.42
N PRO A 60 -13.29 7.55 10.88
CA PRO A 60 -12.15 6.68 11.19
C PRO A 60 -10.88 7.41 10.74
N GLY A 61 -10.33 8.19 11.68
CA GLY A 61 -9.25 9.12 11.47
C GLY A 61 -8.00 8.36 11.76
N GLY A 62 -7.19 8.13 10.72
CA GLY A 62 -5.85 7.59 10.88
C GLY A 62 -5.15 8.35 12.01
N VAL A 63 -4.56 7.60 12.92
CA VAL A 63 -3.75 8.15 13.99
C VAL A 63 -2.54 8.83 13.37
N ASP A 64 -2.49 10.16 13.47
CA ASP A 64 -1.34 10.94 13.03
C ASP A 64 -0.18 10.65 13.98
N VAL A 65 0.96 10.20 13.44
CA VAL A 65 2.17 9.84 14.21
C VAL A 65 2.54 10.94 15.20
N SER A 66 2.40 12.21 14.81
CA SER A 66 2.74 13.39 15.62
C SER A 66 1.74 13.69 16.74
N SER A 67 0.56 13.06 16.72
CA SER A 67 -0.51 13.28 17.69
C SER A 67 -0.56 12.20 18.78
N VAL A 68 0.31 11.19 18.71
CA VAL A 68 0.42 10.12 19.70
C VAL A 68 1.09 10.66 20.96
N THR A 69 0.35 10.67 22.07
CA THR A 69 0.77 11.22 23.36
C THR A 69 0.58 10.25 24.53
N THR A 70 -0.18 9.17 24.32
CA THR A 70 -0.46 8.15 25.32
C THR A 70 -0.08 6.77 24.79
N GLU A 71 0.22 5.85 25.70
CA GLU A 71 0.51 4.47 25.35
C GLU A 71 -0.66 3.78 24.63
N GLU A 72 -1.91 4.07 25.04
CA GLU A 72 -3.11 3.58 24.35
C GLU A 72 -3.16 4.02 22.88
N GLN A 73 -2.78 5.27 22.59
CA GLN A 73 -2.67 5.75 21.21
C GLN A 73 -1.53 5.07 20.45
N LEU A 74 -0.47 4.66 21.14
CA LEU A 74 0.61 3.90 20.53
C LEU A 74 0.18 2.48 20.17
N VAL A 75 -0.69 1.85 20.98
CA VAL A 75 -1.32 0.57 20.63
C VAL A 75 -2.17 0.70 19.36
N GLU A 76 -2.98 1.76 19.27
CA GLU A 76 -3.78 2.05 18.07
C GLU A 76 -2.88 2.35 16.86
N LEU A 77 -1.76 3.04 17.06
CA LEU A 77 -0.74 3.26 16.01
C LEU A 77 -0.21 1.91 15.50
N VAL A 78 0.25 1.02 16.36
CA VAL A 78 0.71 -0.31 15.92
C VAL A 78 -0.40 -1.08 15.20
N GLN A 79 -1.66 -0.98 15.64
CA GLN A 79 -2.77 -1.62 14.94
C GLN A 79 -2.97 -1.03 13.52
N GLU A 80 -2.87 0.29 13.37
CA GLU A 80 -2.92 0.97 12.07
C GLU A 80 -1.74 0.59 11.16
N ALA A 81 -0.59 0.22 11.72
CA ALA A 81 0.55 -0.26 10.93
C ALA A 81 0.24 -1.55 10.16
N TYR A 82 -0.66 -2.40 10.67
CA TYR A 82 -1.16 -3.56 9.93
C TYR A 82 -2.04 -3.16 8.73
N GLY A 83 -2.79 -2.07 8.85
CA GLY A 83 -3.68 -1.53 7.81
C GLY A 83 -5.11 -2.07 7.80
N ASP A 84 -5.94 -1.47 6.93
CA ASP A 84 -7.37 -1.78 6.84
C ASP A 84 -7.61 -3.05 6.02
N ALA A 85 -7.97 -4.14 6.70
CA ALA A 85 -8.26 -5.43 6.06
C ALA A 85 -9.46 -5.39 5.08
N GLY A 86 -10.35 -4.42 5.20
CA GLY A 86 -11.49 -4.22 4.31
C GLY A 86 -11.14 -3.64 2.94
N LEU A 87 -9.89 -3.20 2.74
CA LEU A 87 -9.39 -2.64 1.49
C LEU A 87 -8.55 -3.63 0.65
N ASP A 88 -8.65 -4.94 0.94
CA ASP A 88 -7.94 -6.00 0.21
C ASP A 88 -6.40 -5.79 0.24
N LEU A 89 -5.67 -6.08 -0.85
CA LEU A 89 -4.22 -5.86 -0.92
C LEU A 89 -3.84 -4.41 -0.65
N HIS A 90 -4.73 -3.44 -0.93
CA HIS A 90 -4.44 -2.02 -0.78
C HIS A 90 -4.28 -1.58 0.68
N ARG A 91 -4.92 -2.24 1.63
CA ARG A 91 -4.80 -2.03 3.09
C ARG A 91 -4.73 -0.59 3.62
N GLY A 92 -5.21 0.38 2.84
CA GLY A 92 -5.05 1.82 3.05
C GLY A 92 -3.59 2.27 3.00
N HIS A 93 -3.23 3.09 2.00
CA HIS A 93 -1.87 3.66 1.88
C HIS A 93 -1.72 5.06 2.44
N GLN A 94 -2.81 5.79 2.69
CA GLN A 94 -2.72 7.19 3.11
C GLN A 94 -1.75 7.47 4.27
N PRO A 95 -1.69 6.67 5.35
CA PRO A 95 -0.77 6.94 6.46
C PRO A 95 0.70 6.58 6.16
N VAL A 96 0.97 5.91 5.03
CA VAL A 96 2.31 5.44 4.63
C VAL A 96 2.72 5.91 3.23
N GLN A 97 1.89 6.71 2.57
CA GLN A 97 2.02 7.02 1.15
C GLN A 97 3.34 7.73 0.85
N ASP A 98 3.75 8.68 1.70
CA ASP A 98 4.99 9.43 1.51
C ASP A 98 6.22 8.50 1.48
N VAL A 99 6.24 7.47 2.34
CA VAL A 99 7.32 6.47 2.38
C VAL A 99 7.30 5.59 1.13
N LEU A 100 6.11 5.17 0.68
CA LEU A 100 5.96 4.39 -0.55
C LEU A 100 6.47 5.16 -1.77
N ASP A 101 6.09 6.43 -1.90
CA ASP A 101 6.50 7.31 -3.00
C ASP A 101 8.03 7.53 -2.98
N GLU A 102 8.65 7.71 -1.82
CA GLU A 102 10.10 7.89 -1.66
C GLU A 102 10.89 6.61 -1.95
N VAL A 103 10.45 5.47 -1.40
CA VAL A 103 11.21 4.21 -1.43
C VAL A 103 11.02 3.47 -2.76
N LEU A 104 9.78 3.36 -3.24
CA LEU A 104 9.48 2.60 -4.46
C LEU A 104 9.75 3.40 -5.74
N ALA A 105 9.76 4.74 -5.65
CA ALA A 105 9.99 5.65 -6.76
C ALA A 105 9.07 5.43 -7.98
N ILE A 106 7.85 4.95 -7.73
CA ILE A 106 6.75 4.82 -8.68
C ILE A 106 5.59 5.72 -8.26
N SER A 107 4.67 6.04 -9.16
CA SER A 107 3.48 6.80 -8.77
C SER A 107 2.47 5.92 -8.02
N HIS A 108 1.65 6.54 -7.18
CA HIS A 108 0.52 5.88 -6.53
C HIS A 108 -0.43 5.18 -7.54
N ASP A 109 -0.69 5.80 -8.70
CA ASP A 109 -1.51 5.18 -9.76
C ASP A 109 -0.85 3.89 -10.29
N GLU A 110 0.48 3.88 -10.45
CA GLU A 110 1.21 2.72 -10.94
C GLU A 110 1.25 1.60 -9.91
N LEU A 111 1.37 1.95 -8.62
CA LEU A 111 1.24 1.01 -7.51
C LEU A 111 -0.16 0.39 -7.50
N HIS A 112 -1.21 1.20 -7.63
CA HIS A 112 -2.60 0.76 -7.65
C HIS A 112 -2.85 -0.28 -8.76
N VAL A 113 -2.40 0.00 -9.99
CA VAL A 113 -2.54 -0.93 -11.12
C VAL A 113 -1.84 -2.27 -10.86
N ARG A 114 -0.68 -2.27 -10.18
CA ARG A 114 0.04 -3.50 -9.83
C ARG A 114 -0.69 -4.33 -8.78
N MET A 115 -1.28 -3.67 -7.79
CA MET A 115 -2.02 -4.34 -6.72
C MET A 115 -3.37 -4.88 -7.21
N ASP A 116 -4.05 -4.17 -8.12
CA ASP A 116 -5.21 -4.70 -8.85
C ASP A 116 -4.88 -5.95 -9.69
N ALA A 117 -3.61 -6.09 -10.11
CA ALA A 117 -3.11 -7.29 -10.78
C ALA A 117 -2.74 -8.42 -9.81
N GLY A 118 -2.91 -8.22 -8.49
CA GLY A 118 -2.66 -9.20 -7.44
C GLY A 118 -1.24 -9.16 -6.84
N GLN A 119 -0.46 -8.12 -7.10
CA GLN A 119 0.86 -7.97 -6.47
C GLN A 119 0.72 -7.32 -5.08
N ASN A 120 1.45 -7.84 -4.10
CA ASN A 120 1.61 -7.18 -2.81
C ASN A 120 2.78 -6.19 -2.83
N LEU A 121 2.93 -5.39 -1.77
CA LEU A 121 3.99 -4.38 -1.69
C LEU A 121 5.39 -5.00 -1.79
N ALA A 122 5.60 -6.19 -1.21
CA ALA A 122 6.87 -6.92 -1.32
C ALA A 122 7.22 -7.23 -2.78
N THR A 123 6.28 -7.78 -3.54
CA THR A 123 6.45 -8.09 -4.96
C THR A 123 6.69 -6.83 -5.77
N VAL A 124 5.97 -5.74 -5.47
CA VAL A 124 6.16 -4.46 -6.14
C VAL A 124 7.56 -3.89 -5.85
N ALA A 125 8.02 -3.96 -4.61
CA ALA A 125 9.37 -3.54 -4.21
C ALA A 125 10.44 -4.33 -4.97
N GLU A 126 10.34 -5.65 -5.01
CA GLU A 126 11.27 -6.51 -5.75
C GLU A 126 11.31 -6.16 -7.24
N ASP A 127 10.15 -5.93 -7.86
CA ASP A 127 10.03 -5.59 -9.28
C ASP A 127 10.70 -4.26 -9.63
N VAL A 128 10.71 -3.28 -8.71
CA VAL A 128 11.43 -2.01 -8.88
C VAL A 128 12.89 -2.06 -8.41
N GLY A 129 13.35 -3.22 -7.91
CA GLY A 129 14.71 -3.45 -7.46
C GLY A 129 15.00 -2.95 -6.05
N VAL A 130 13.97 -2.79 -5.22
CA VAL A 130 14.05 -2.48 -3.79
C VAL A 130 13.88 -3.77 -3.01
N ASP A 131 14.71 -3.97 -1.98
CA ASP A 131 14.52 -5.10 -1.08
C ASP A 131 13.30 -4.85 -0.17
N PRO A 132 12.36 -5.81 -0.02
CA PRO A 132 11.18 -5.62 0.82
C PRO A 132 11.50 -5.18 2.26
N GLN A 133 12.61 -5.63 2.83
CA GLN A 133 13.03 -5.19 4.16
C GLN A 133 13.45 -3.73 4.19
N THR A 134 14.01 -3.19 3.10
CA THR A 134 14.29 -1.74 3.01
C THR A 134 13.01 -0.92 3.10
N LEU A 135 11.91 -1.42 2.52
CA LEU A 135 10.60 -0.77 2.66
C LEU A 135 10.08 -0.87 4.10
N VAL A 136 10.16 -2.05 4.73
CA VAL A 136 9.76 -2.23 6.13
C VAL A 136 10.54 -1.30 7.05
N ASP A 137 11.87 -1.26 6.91
CA ASP A 137 12.75 -0.40 7.71
C ASP A 137 12.37 1.08 7.60
N ALA A 138 12.09 1.55 6.37
CA ALA A 138 11.69 2.93 6.13
C ALA A 138 10.32 3.25 6.77
N LEU A 139 9.38 2.31 6.74
CA LEU A 139 8.08 2.45 7.41
C LEU A 139 8.24 2.51 8.93
N VAL A 140 9.05 1.61 9.52
CA VAL A 140 9.36 1.63 10.95
C VAL A 140 10.04 2.93 11.36
N GLU A 141 11.02 3.40 10.58
CA GLU A 141 11.72 4.67 10.82
C GLU A 141 10.75 5.85 10.79
N SER A 142 9.80 5.87 9.85
CA SER A 142 8.84 6.96 9.73
C SER A 142 7.90 7.10 10.94
N TRP A 143 7.61 6.00 11.65
CA TRP A 143 6.68 5.98 12.79
C TRP A 143 7.37 5.92 14.15
N SER A 144 8.66 5.62 14.17
CA SER A 144 9.53 5.65 15.34
C SER A 144 9.48 6.95 16.17
N PRO A 145 9.29 8.15 15.59
CA PRO A 145 9.19 9.40 16.36
C PRO A 145 8.11 9.38 17.44
N ALA A 146 6.97 8.71 17.20
CA ALA A 146 5.92 8.57 18.22
C ALA A 146 6.41 7.81 19.46
N ILE A 147 7.22 6.77 19.25
CA ILE A 147 7.81 5.98 20.34
C ILE A 147 8.85 6.84 21.09
N ASP A 148 9.70 7.55 20.35
CA ASP A 148 10.74 8.41 20.93
C ASP A 148 10.15 9.55 21.77
N ASP A 149 9.05 10.15 21.33
CA ASP A 149 8.35 11.20 22.06
C ASP A 149 7.77 10.69 23.39
N LEU A 150 7.17 9.49 23.41
CA LEU A 150 6.65 8.86 24.62
C LEU A 150 7.78 8.44 25.58
N LEU A 151 8.89 7.95 25.04
CA LEU A 151 10.09 7.62 25.83
C LEU A 151 10.67 8.87 26.48
N ALA A 152 10.80 9.96 25.71
CA ALA A 152 11.29 11.24 26.20
C ALA A 152 10.35 11.88 27.25
N ALA A 153 9.03 11.68 27.10
CA ALA A 153 8.04 12.07 28.09
C ALA A 153 8.06 11.19 29.37
N GLY A 154 8.71 10.03 29.33
CA GLY A 154 8.72 9.05 30.40
C GLY A 154 7.39 8.31 30.57
N THR A 155 6.55 8.30 29.53
CA THR A 155 5.30 7.52 29.49
C THR A 155 5.58 6.04 29.37
N ILE A 156 6.64 5.68 28.64
CA ILE A 156 7.15 4.31 28.46
C ILE A 156 8.62 4.23 28.87
N THR A 157 9.08 3.02 29.14
CA THR A 157 10.48 2.67 29.43
C THR A 157 11.27 2.35 28.15
N GLU A 158 12.61 2.28 28.25
CA GLU A 158 13.47 1.88 27.12
C GLU A 158 13.13 0.47 26.61
N ASP A 159 12.88 -0.48 27.53
CA ASP A 159 12.48 -1.84 27.18
C ASP A 159 11.12 -1.88 26.46
N GLU A 160 10.16 -1.04 26.85
CA GLU A 160 8.87 -0.92 26.17
C GLU A 160 9.02 -0.27 24.79
N ALA A 161 9.87 0.75 24.66
CA ALA A 161 10.15 1.39 23.38
C ALA A 161 10.73 0.40 22.36
N GLU A 162 11.66 -0.47 22.77
CA GLU A 162 12.19 -1.53 21.91
C GLU A 162 11.11 -2.52 21.49
N GLN A 163 10.23 -2.92 22.42
CA GLN A 163 9.12 -3.83 22.10
C GLN A 163 8.09 -3.21 21.15
N TYR A 164 7.77 -1.92 21.30
CA TYR A 164 6.88 -1.22 20.37
C TYR A 164 7.50 -1.08 18.98
N ARG A 165 8.82 -0.87 18.87
CA ARG A 165 9.53 -0.87 17.57
C ARG A 165 9.47 -2.24 16.90
N ALA A 166 9.68 -3.32 17.66
CA ALA A 166 9.54 -4.68 17.14
C ALA A 166 8.10 -4.99 16.70
N ALA A 167 7.09 -4.49 17.44
CA ALA A 167 5.69 -4.64 17.05
C ALA A 167 5.36 -3.86 15.76
N LEU A 168 5.93 -2.67 15.55
CA LEU A 168 5.81 -1.95 14.27
C LEU A 168 6.48 -2.72 13.13
N GLU A 169 7.66 -3.27 13.35
CA GLU A 169 8.38 -4.08 12.35
C GLU A 169 7.55 -5.30 11.93
N GLU A 170 6.96 -6.01 12.90
CA GLU A 170 6.04 -7.12 12.63
C GLU A 170 4.82 -6.67 11.83
N ALA A 171 4.18 -5.58 12.26
CA ALA A 171 2.98 -5.05 11.61
C ALA A 171 3.24 -4.60 10.16
N PHE A 172 4.35 -3.91 9.92
CA PHE A 172 4.74 -3.48 8.58
C PHE A 172 5.23 -4.63 7.70
N THR A 173 5.95 -5.61 8.26
CA THR A 173 6.29 -6.84 7.54
C THR A 173 5.02 -7.53 7.07
N PHE A 174 4.06 -7.71 7.97
CA PHE A 174 2.77 -8.28 7.64
C PHE A 174 2.02 -7.47 6.57
N ARG A 175 2.02 -6.13 6.65
CA ARG A 175 1.47 -5.22 5.63
C ARG A 175 2.14 -5.41 4.27
N VAL A 176 3.45 -5.48 4.25
CA VAL A 176 4.25 -5.54 3.02
C VAL A 176 4.11 -6.89 2.32
N ASP A 177 4.11 -7.98 3.09
CA ASP A 177 4.08 -9.35 2.58
C ASP A 177 2.66 -9.88 2.31
N TRP A 178 1.62 -9.12 2.66
CA TRP A 178 0.25 -9.60 2.60
C TRP A 178 -0.23 -10.05 1.23
N ASP A 179 -0.79 -11.24 1.13
CA ASP A 179 -1.31 -11.83 -0.11
C ASP A 179 -2.83 -11.82 -0.23
N GLY A 180 -3.56 -11.36 0.79
CA GLY A 180 -5.02 -11.37 0.82
C GLY A 180 -5.64 -12.54 1.60
N GLU A 181 -4.86 -13.49 2.09
CA GLU A 181 -5.41 -14.77 2.57
C GLU A 181 -5.60 -14.86 4.08
N GLU A 182 -4.74 -14.25 4.90
CA GLU A 182 -4.82 -14.48 6.36
C GLU A 182 -5.79 -13.56 7.12
N ALA A 183 -5.89 -13.78 8.43
CA ALA A 183 -6.37 -12.81 9.43
C ALA A 183 -5.44 -11.60 9.58
N THR A 184 -5.91 -10.35 9.55
CA THR A 184 -5.12 -9.25 10.15
C THR A 184 -5.02 -9.44 11.66
N PRO A 185 -3.80 -9.51 12.24
CA PRO A 185 -3.62 -9.62 13.68
C PRO A 185 -4.24 -8.44 14.42
N THR A 186 -4.78 -8.73 15.61
CA THR A 186 -5.21 -7.68 16.54
C THR A 186 -4.11 -7.44 17.56
N PHE A 187 -3.57 -6.23 17.59
CA PHE A 187 -2.58 -5.83 18.58
C PHE A 187 -3.28 -5.25 19.81
N THR A 188 -3.09 -5.87 20.97
CA THR A 188 -3.75 -5.46 22.24
C THR A 188 -2.80 -4.79 23.23
N GLY A 189 -1.62 -4.35 22.77
CA GLY A 189 -0.55 -3.78 23.59
C GLY A 189 0.51 -4.81 23.98
N LEU A 190 1.55 -4.33 24.66
CA LEU A 190 2.63 -5.18 25.18
C LEU A 190 2.08 -6.10 26.27
N ALA A 191 2.44 -7.39 26.21
CA ALA A 191 2.02 -8.35 27.22
C ALA A 191 2.65 -7.98 28.57
N ALA A 192 1.82 -7.57 29.53
CA ALA A 192 2.20 -7.31 30.92
C ALA A 192 2.63 -8.57 31.68
#